data_AF-A0A087RVI1-F1
#
_entry.id   AF-A0A087RVI1-F1
#
_cell.length_a   1.000
_cell.length_b   1.000
_cell.length_c   1.000
_cell.angle_alpha   90.00
_cell.angle_beta   90.00
_cell.angle_gamma   90.00
#
_symmetry.space_group_name_H-M   'P 1'
#
loop_
_entity.id
_entity.type
_entity.pdbx_description
1 polymer ?
#
loop_
_entity_poly.entity_id
_entity_poly.type
_entity_poly.pdbx_seq_one_letter_code
_entity_poly.pdbx_strand_id
1 'polypeptide(L)'
;MEEYEITCVKQDFFGNITHVEVNGKELRSETIVHWLRIKKYSFYTHKEDHKVYIYPKKNWLSGWFLTTDPYSDQANNLEFLCKC
;
A
#
# COMPACT_ATOMS: atom_id res chain seq x y z
N MET A 1 -14.12 12.11 0.21
CA MET A 1 -13.56 10.75 0.11
C MET A 1 -12.92 10.46 1.45
N GLU A 2 -13.26 9.36 2.10
CA GLU A 2 -12.65 9.02 3.41
C GLU A 2 -11.20 8.59 3.21
N GLU A 3 -10.35 8.97 4.15
CA GLU A 3 -8.91 8.68 4.13
C GLU A 3 -8.54 7.74 5.28
N TYR A 4 -7.67 6.76 4.98
CA TYR A 4 -7.21 5.78 5.94
C TYR A 4 -5.68 5.70 5.96
N GLU A 5 -5.13 5.55 7.15
CA GLU A 5 -3.69 5.36 7.34
C GLU A 5 -3.31 3.88 7.20
N ILE A 6 -2.20 3.64 6.50
CA ILE A 6 -1.47 2.37 6.52
C ILE A 6 -0.25 2.52 7.44
N THR A 7 -0.22 1.73 8.52
CA THR A 7 0.78 1.84 9.60
C THR A 7 1.89 0.78 9.52
N CYS A 8 1.55 -0.43 9.06
CA CYS A 8 2.51 -1.50 8.86
C CYS A 8 2.18 -2.33 7.61
N VAL A 9 3.16 -3.08 7.14
CA VAL A 9 3.03 -4.00 5.98
C VAL A 9 3.50 -5.39 6.34
N LYS A 10 2.92 -6.39 5.68
CA LYS A 10 3.32 -7.79 5.78
C LYS A 10 3.71 -8.32 4.42
N GLN A 11 4.87 -8.95 4.37
CA GLN A 11 5.46 -9.44 3.13
C GLN A 11 5.44 -10.97 3.05
N ASP A 12 5.33 -11.50 1.84
CA ASP A 12 5.60 -12.92 1.59
C ASP A 12 7.11 -13.22 1.57
N PHE A 13 7.45 -14.50 1.34
CA PHE A 13 8.85 -14.95 1.25
C PHE A 13 9.65 -14.29 0.11
N PHE A 14 8.96 -13.79 -0.92
CA PHE A 14 9.56 -13.09 -2.06
C PHE A 14 9.63 -11.56 -1.86
N GLY A 15 9.20 -11.06 -0.69
CA GLY A 15 9.18 -9.65 -0.36
C GLY A 15 7.94 -8.89 -0.84
N ASN A 16 6.96 -9.54 -1.47
CA ASN A 16 5.75 -8.87 -1.96
C ASN A 16 4.83 -8.49 -0.79
N ILE A 17 4.28 -7.27 -0.79
CA ILE A 17 3.31 -6.85 0.22
C ILE A 17 1.97 -7.57 0.00
N THR A 18 1.65 -8.47 0.91
CA THR A 18 0.41 -9.25 0.87
C THR A 18 -0.67 -8.64 1.75
N HIS A 19 -0.29 -8.01 2.86
CA HIS A 19 -1.23 -7.38 3.78
C HIS A 19 -0.69 -6.04 4.28
N VAL A 20 -1.62 -5.19 4.70
CA VAL A 20 -1.36 -3.91 5.33
C VAL A 20 -2.27 -3.75 6.54
N GLU A 21 -1.80 -3.06 7.58
CA GLU A 21 -2.67 -2.67 8.68
C GLU A 21 -3.34 -1.32 8.38
N VAL A 22 -4.66 -1.29 8.53
CA VAL A 22 -5.48 -0.08 8.43
C VAL A 22 -6.40 -0.01 9.64
N ASN A 23 -6.33 1.07 10.42
CA ASN A 23 -7.10 1.25 11.66
C ASN A 23 -7.02 0.03 12.61
N GLY A 24 -5.82 -0.53 12.79
CA GLY A 24 -5.59 -1.69 13.66
C GLY A 24 -6.16 -3.02 13.12
N LYS A 25 -6.50 -3.09 11.83
CA LYS A 25 -6.95 -4.32 11.17
C LYS A 25 -6.02 -4.68 10.02
N GLU A 26 -5.54 -5.93 10.01
CA GLU A 26 -4.82 -6.50 8.87
C GLU A 26 -5.78 -6.72 7.70
N LEU A 27 -5.50 -6.11 6.56
CA LEU A 27 -6.24 -6.23 5.31
C LEU A 27 -5.33 -6.68 4.18
N ARG A 28 -5.87 -7.46 3.25
CA ARG A 28 -5.16 -7.86 2.03
C ARG A 28 -4.84 -6.66 1.14
N SER A 29 -3.64 -6.61 0.58
CA SER A 29 -3.22 -5.52 -0.30
C SER A 29 -4.12 -5.43 -1.54
N GLU A 30 -4.65 -6.56 -2.04
CA GLU A 30 -5.58 -6.57 -3.17
C GLU A 30 -6.91 -5.87 -2.85
N THR A 31 -7.36 -5.93 -1.59
CA THR A 31 -8.56 -5.21 -1.13
C THR A 31 -8.34 -3.70 -1.22
N ILE A 32 -7.17 -3.23 -0.79
CA ILE A 32 -6.80 -1.81 -0.84
C ILE A 32 -6.67 -1.34 -2.30
N VAL A 33 -6.01 -2.13 -3.15
CA VAL A 33 -5.92 -1.86 -4.59
C VAL A 33 -7.31 -1.72 -5.19
N HIS A 34 -8.22 -2.64 -4.89
CA HIS A 34 -9.59 -2.57 -5.40
C HIS A 34 -10.27 -1.25 -5.00
N TRP A 35 -10.23 -0.88 -3.71
CA TRP A 35 -10.85 0.35 -3.20
C TRP A 35 -10.26 1.63 -3.79
N LEU A 36 -8.93 1.68 -4.00
CA LEU A 36 -8.27 2.80 -4.67
C LEU A 36 -8.72 2.92 -6.13
N ARG A 37 -8.81 1.79 -6.85
CA ARG A 37 -9.21 1.78 -8.28
C ARG A 37 -10.64 2.22 -8.51
N ILE A 38 -11.57 1.84 -7.62
CA ILE A 38 -12.96 2.30 -7.68
C ILE A 38 -13.17 3.68 -7.02
N LYS A 39 -12.08 4.35 -6.59
CA LYS A 39 -12.12 5.66 -5.91
C LYS A 39 -13.03 5.69 -4.68
N LYS A 40 -13.13 4.56 -3.96
CA LYS A 40 -13.97 4.45 -2.75
C LYS A 40 -13.34 5.20 -1.58
N TYR A 41 -12.04 5.00 -1.40
CA TYR A 41 -11.25 5.53 -0.30
C TYR A 41 -9.88 5.98 -0.79
N SER A 42 -9.26 6.89 -0.04
CA SER A 42 -7.85 7.25 -0.19
C SER A 42 -7.04 6.62 0.94
N PHE A 43 -5.82 6.21 0.65
CA PHE A 43 -4.91 5.65 1.64
C PHE A 43 -3.65 6.49 1.70
N TYR A 44 -3.09 6.65 2.88
CA TYR A 44 -1.85 7.38 3.11
C TYR A 44 -0.99 6.66 4.15
N THR A 45 0.25 7.10 4.27
CA THR A 45 1.15 6.71 5.36
C THR A 45 2.07 7.87 5.71
N HIS A 46 2.92 7.70 6.72
CA HIS A 46 3.93 8.68 7.13
C HIS A 46 5.33 8.22 6.73
N LYS A 47 6.01 9.04 5.92
CA LYS A 47 7.43 8.85 5.56
C LYS A 47 8.20 10.07 6.02
N GLU A 48 9.19 9.87 6.91
CA GLU A 48 9.98 10.97 7.49
C GLU A 48 9.07 12.07 8.09
N ASP A 49 8.06 11.67 8.86
CA ASP A 49 7.00 12.53 9.44
C ASP A 49 6.08 13.26 8.44
N HIS A 50 6.27 13.06 7.14
CA HIS A 50 5.40 13.64 6.11
C HIS A 50 4.33 12.66 5.67
N LYS A 51 3.09 13.16 5.57
CA LYS A 51 1.97 12.42 4.99
C LYS A 51 2.20 12.21 3.50
N VAL A 52 2.20 10.95 3.06
CA VAL A 52 2.36 10.54 1.66
C VAL A 52 1.21 9.63 1.25
N TYR A 53 0.67 9.86 0.05
CA TYR A 53 -0.47 9.09 -0.45
C TYR A 53 -0.04 7.76 -1.08
N ILE A 54 -0.90 6.76 -0.96
CA ILE A 54 -0.72 5.42 -1.50
C ILE A 54 -1.49 5.30 -2.82
N TYR A 55 -0.82 4.74 -3.81
CA TYR A 55 -1.34 4.54 -5.15
C TYR A 55 -1.32 3.06 -5.53
N PRO A 56 -2.35 2.57 -6.24
CA PRO A 56 -2.32 1.24 -6.81
C PRO A 56 -1.57 1.26 -8.14
N LYS A 57 -0.63 0.34 -8.32
CA LYS A 57 0.13 0.18 -9.56
C LYS A 57 0.08 -1.25 -10.04
N LYS A 58 0.30 -1.43 -11.35
CA LYS A 58 0.32 -2.74 -11.98
C LYS A 58 1.63 -2.89 -12.75
N ASN A 59 2.41 -3.90 -12.42
CA ASN A 59 3.53 -4.34 -13.24
C ASN A 59 3.19 -5.68 -13.89
N TRP A 60 4.03 -6.09 -14.86
CA TRP A 60 3.82 -7.35 -15.56
C TRP A 60 4.21 -8.58 -14.71
N LEU A 61 5.23 -8.44 -13.85
CA LEU A 61 5.82 -9.54 -13.09
C LEU A 61 5.04 -9.91 -11.82
N SER A 62 4.63 -8.91 -11.04
CA SER A 62 4.02 -9.06 -9.70
C SER A 62 2.50 -8.83 -9.71
N GLY A 63 1.95 -8.28 -10.79
CA GLY A 63 0.55 -7.88 -10.84
C GLY A 63 0.31 -6.53 -10.17
N TRP A 64 -0.75 -6.41 -9.37
CA TRP A 64 -1.08 -5.16 -8.68
C TRP A 64 -0.31 -5.03 -7.36
N PHE A 65 0.15 -3.82 -7.06
CA PHE A 65 0.89 -3.49 -5.85
C PHE A 65 0.57 -2.08 -5.35
N LEU A 66 1.04 -1.75 -4.13
CA LEU A 66 0.84 -0.46 -3.47
C LEU A 66 2.16 0.30 -3.40
N THR A 67 2.12 1.60 -3.66
CA THR A 67 3.32 2.46 -3.66
C THR A 67 3.01 3.89 -3.21
N THR A 68 3.97 4.60 -2.61
CA THR A 68 3.86 6.05 -2.39
C THR A 68 4.26 6.90 -3.60
N ASP A 69 4.79 6.28 -4.66
CA ASP A 69 5.27 6.98 -5.84
C ASP A 69 4.29 6.74 -7.02
N PRO A 70 3.54 7.76 -7.45
CA PRO A 70 2.58 7.65 -8.52
C PRO A 70 3.22 7.43 -9.90
N TYR A 71 4.54 7.45 -10.03
CA TYR A 71 5.28 7.15 -11.25
C TYR A 71 6.15 5.89 -11.13
N SER A 72 6.05 5.17 -10.01
CA SER A 72 6.89 3.98 -9.79
C SER A 72 6.55 2.84 -10.73
N ASP A 73 7.58 2.31 -11.38
CA ASP A 73 7.55 1.07 -12.15
C ASP A 73 7.98 -0.15 -11.31
N GLN A 74 8.38 0.07 -10.05
CA GLN A 74 8.88 -0.98 -9.15
C GLN A 74 7.85 -1.36 -8.09
N ALA A 75 7.81 -2.66 -7.76
CA ALA A 75 6.71 -3.29 -7.04
C ALA A 75 6.53 -2.88 -5.56
N ASN A 76 7.53 -2.26 -4.92
CA ASN A 76 7.50 -2.06 -3.47
C ASN A 76 8.36 -0.88 -3.07
N ASN A 77 7.74 0.18 -2.54
CA ASN A 77 8.46 1.22 -1.83
C ASN A 77 7.89 1.50 -0.44
N LEU A 78 7.00 0.64 0.06
CA LEU A 78 6.43 0.73 1.41
C LEU A 78 7.27 -0.03 2.46
N GLU A 79 8.45 -0.52 2.08
CA GLU A 79 9.37 -1.27 2.96
C GLU A 79 9.93 -0.44 4.12
N PHE A 80 9.80 0.89 4.05
CA PHE A 80 10.15 1.78 5.17
C PHE A 80 9.13 1.69 6.32
N LEU A 81 7.95 1.10 6.08
CA LEU A 81 6.97 0.88 7.13
C LEU A 81 7.39 -0.28 8.03
N CYS A 82 6.91 -0.22 9.27
CA CYS A 82 7.10 -1.32 10.21
C CYS A 82 6.51 -2.61 9.66
N LYS A 83 7.09 -3.74 10.07
CA LYS A 83 6.50 -5.05 9.79
C LYS A 83 5.35 -5.30 10.76
N CYS A 84 4.21 -5.69 10.21
CA CYS A 84 3.24 -6.49 10.95
C CYS A 84 3.83 -7.92 11.07
#